data_AF-A0A0E3V7S0-F1
#
_entry.id   AF-A0A0E3V7S0-F1
#
_cell.length_a   1.000
_cell.length_b   1.000
_cell.length_c   1.000
_cell.angle_alpha   90.00
_cell.angle_beta   90.00
_cell.angle_gamma   90.00
#
_symmetry.space_group_name_H-M   'P 1'
#
loop_
_entity.id
_entity.type
_entity.pdbx_description
1 polymer ?
#
loop_
_entity_poly.entity_id
_entity_poly.type
_entity_poly.pdbx_seq_one_letter_code
_entity_poly.pdbx_strand_id
1 'polypeptide(L)'
;MTNRPFLTRQWRIIVTAALLAGVDTSCRPDAQDTTTPQANCRIQTYSTPADRTTYAYDPEGKLLDWEFNLTNGDQTLKSTYTYDQNGYLTASTLVRTDRWYVKSGQPARQMTTTRTYSYSNGRLTGYVSESSPGSSPGNKITGTFDYDPNGQLLSETATFRYTSDPKLSPENNGLIDGSQQTWTYRQNQLVDYTYRPSESGAMTHPYTIVDGRITQINAKPAYEYDSQGRLVKAIVYQQDNLNSYAITEYDQGKAWRETVPAFKGFPTIKSVTGLETNLDVAIGFLGFGAPTVPKSYTYFADYPGHGVVQLTKHTYVNQLNSQGFVTQTTAIGTSTYPDAPPQSDTLKTVFTYTNCN
;
A
#
# COMPACT_ATOMS: atom_id res chain seq x y z
N MET A 1 -4.25 20.45 49.18
CA MET A 1 -3.34 19.49 48.50
C MET A 1 -3.94 18.10 48.66
N THR A 2 -4.33 17.44 47.58
CA THR A 2 -5.03 16.15 47.61
C THR A 2 -4.46 15.25 46.53
N ASN A 3 -3.90 14.11 46.93
CA ASN A 3 -3.26 13.16 46.03
C ASN A 3 -4.29 12.47 45.13
N ARG A 4 -4.00 12.38 43.83
CA ARG A 4 -4.70 11.48 42.89
C ARG A 4 -3.95 10.15 42.81
N PRO A 5 -4.62 8.99 42.91
CA PRO A 5 -4.01 7.72 42.56
C PRO A 5 -3.95 7.56 41.02
N PHE A 6 -2.82 7.06 40.52
CA PHE A 6 -2.69 6.62 39.13
C PHE A 6 -3.52 5.36 38.88
N LEU A 7 -4.44 5.39 37.91
CA LEU A 7 -5.08 4.19 37.39
C LEU A 7 -4.30 3.68 36.17
N THR A 8 -3.68 2.52 36.34
CA THR A 8 -3.10 1.72 35.25
C THR A 8 -4.09 0.65 34.83
N ARG A 9 -4.41 0.56 33.53
CA ARG A 9 -4.46 -0.68 32.73
C ARG A 9 -5.07 -0.48 31.34
N GLN A 10 -4.25 -0.80 30.34
CA GLN A 10 -4.55 -1.62 29.15
C GLN A 10 -5.94 -1.49 28.48
N TRP A 11 -5.92 -0.96 27.26
CA TRP A 11 -6.54 -1.65 26.13
C TRP A 11 -5.53 -1.78 24.99
N ARG A 12 -5.31 -3.01 24.53
CA ARG A 12 -4.58 -3.31 23.29
C ARG A 12 -5.61 -3.42 22.16
N ILE A 13 -5.43 -2.65 21.10
CA ILE A 13 -6.02 -2.98 19.79
C ILE A 13 -4.85 -3.11 18.82
N ILE A 14 -4.75 -4.28 18.20
CA ILE A 14 -3.69 -4.63 17.26
C ILE A 14 -4.18 -4.23 15.87
N VAL A 15 -3.46 -3.30 15.23
CA VAL A 15 -3.65 -2.98 13.81
C VAL A 15 -2.29 -3.14 13.12
N THR A 16 -2.05 -4.32 12.56
CA THR A 16 -0.81 -4.65 11.86
C THR A 16 -0.99 -4.35 10.37
N ALA A 17 -0.26 -3.36 9.84
CA ALA A 17 -0.18 -3.06 8.41
C ALA A 17 1.13 -3.62 7.82
N ALA A 18 1.06 -4.37 6.71
CA ALA A 18 2.24 -4.89 5.99
C ALA A 18 1.99 -5.16 4.48
N LEU A 19 3.09 -5.19 3.71
CA LEU A 19 3.29 -4.84 2.29
C LEU A 19 2.70 -5.71 1.14
N LEU A 20 2.23 -5.04 0.05
CA LEU A 20 2.06 -5.40 -1.40
C LEU A 20 0.76 -6.16 -1.83
N ALA A 21 0.25 -6.19 -3.10
CA ALA A 21 0.43 -5.42 -4.38
C ALA A 21 -0.82 -5.56 -5.35
N GLY A 22 -0.79 -5.19 -6.66
CA GLY A 22 -2.00 -5.21 -7.55
C GLY A 22 -1.89 -5.19 -9.11
N VAL A 23 -3.01 -4.77 -9.75
CA VAL A 23 -3.39 -4.49 -11.19
C VAL A 23 -3.70 -5.64 -12.22
N ASP A 24 -4.53 -5.33 -13.24
CA ASP A 24 -5.55 -6.21 -13.90
C ASP A 24 -5.27 -6.66 -15.39
N THR A 25 -6.30 -7.19 -16.10
CA THR A 25 -6.29 -8.25 -17.14
C THR A 25 -6.57 -7.76 -18.61
N SER A 26 -6.55 -8.54 -19.71
CA SER A 26 -6.98 -9.95 -19.93
C SER A 26 -6.56 -10.65 -21.25
N CYS A 27 -6.56 -12.00 -21.20
CA CYS A 27 -6.83 -13.01 -22.26
C CYS A 27 -5.90 -13.25 -23.49
N ARG A 28 -4.92 -14.17 -23.29
CA ARG A 28 -4.59 -15.36 -24.14
C ARG A 28 -3.96 -15.16 -25.54
N PRO A 29 -3.19 -16.16 -26.04
CA PRO A 29 -1.94 -16.70 -25.52
C PRO A 29 -0.75 -16.33 -26.42
N ASP A 30 0.44 -16.09 -25.84
CA ASP A 30 1.70 -16.69 -26.29
C ASP A 30 2.86 -16.23 -25.40
N ALA A 31 3.93 -17.02 -25.37
CA ALA A 31 5.17 -16.66 -24.68
C ALA A 31 6.00 -15.69 -25.53
N GLN A 32 5.61 -14.41 -25.55
CA GLN A 32 6.43 -13.33 -26.08
C GLN A 32 6.43 -12.08 -25.20
N ASP A 33 7.45 -11.26 -25.43
CA ASP A 33 7.78 -9.97 -24.80
C ASP A 33 6.76 -8.88 -25.18
N THR A 34 5.47 -9.17 -25.06
CA THR A 34 4.37 -8.24 -25.30
C THR A 34 4.03 -7.52 -24.02
N THR A 35 4.86 -6.54 -23.68
CA THR A 35 4.40 -5.41 -22.88
C THR A 35 3.14 -4.87 -23.56
N THR A 36 2.00 -4.86 -22.84
CA THR A 36 0.88 -3.99 -23.22
C THR A 36 1.48 -2.61 -23.45
N PRO A 37 1.31 -1.96 -24.61
CA PRO A 37 2.02 -0.71 -24.92
C PRO A 37 1.72 0.32 -23.84
N GLN A 38 2.64 0.46 -22.89
CA GLN A 38 2.38 1.24 -21.70
C GLN A 38 2.37 2.69 -22.15
N ALA A 39 1.18 3.29 -22.16
CA ALA A 39 0.91 4.62 -22.70
C ALA A 39 2.09 5.53 -22.45
N ASN A 40 2.65 6.17 -23.49
CA ASN A 40 3.91 6.93 -23.38
C ASN A 40 3.88 7.98 -22.26
N CYS A 41 2.68 8.40 -21.87
CA CYS A 41 2.36 9.14 -20.66
C CYS A 41 3.08 8.60 -19.41
N ARG A 42 3.86 9.46 -18.75
CA ARG A 42 4.59 9.15 -17.51
C ARG A 42 4.34 10.25 -16.47
N ILE A 43 3.93 9.88 -15.25
CA ILE A 43 3.88 10.80 -14.11
C ILE A 43 5.30 11.34 -13.86
N GLN A 44 5.45 12.66 -13.83
CA GLN A 44 6.70 13.32 -13.43
C GLN A 44 6.65 13.75 -11.97
N THR A 45 5.53 14.38 -11.57
CA THR A 45 5.37 14.88 -10.20
C THR A 45 3.96 14.72 -9.68
N TYR A 46 3.88 14.43 -8.38
CA TYR A 46 2.71 14.60 -7.52
C TYR A 46 3.05 15.68 -6.51
N SER A 47 2.15 16.61 -6.22
CA SER A 47 2.39 17.63 -5.19
C SER A 47 1.13 18.12 -4.51
N THR A 48 1.24 18.32 -3.19
CA THR A 48 0.31 19.10 -2.36
C THR A 48 1.04 20.34 -1.81
N PRO A 49 0.41 21.19 -0.98
CA PRO A 49 1.15 22.22 -0.23
C PRO A 49 2.13 21.62 0.80
N ALA A 50 1.86 20.42 1.31
CA ALA A 50 2.61 19.80 2.41
C ALA A 50 3.74 18.87 1.93
N ASP A 51 3.65 18.35 0.72
CA ASP A 51 4.59 17.36 0.18
C ASP A 51 4.73 17.40 -1.36
N ARG A 52 5.75 16.71 -1.85
CA ARG A 52 6.00 16.47 -3.27
C ARG A 52 6.67 15.13 -3.49
N THR A 53 6.20 14.39 -4.50
CA THR A 53 6.89 13.23 -5.05
C THR A 53 7.33 13.52 -6.49
N THR A 54 8.57 13.15 -6.83
CA THR A 54 9.12 13.24 -8.19
C THR A 54 9.53 11.86 -8.70
N TYR A 55 9.39 11.62 -10.00
CA TYR A 55 9.72 10.36 -10.68
C TYR A 55 10.71 10.61 -11.82
N ALA A 56 11.70 9.73 -11.96
CA ALA A 56 12.71 9.77 -13.01
C ALA A 56 12.73 8.47 -13.81
N TYR A 57 12.99 8.56 -15.12
CA TYR A 57 12.95 7.43 -16.05
C TYR A 57 14.18 7.42 -16.97
N ASP A 58 14.53 6.24 -17.48
CA ASP A 58 15.51 6.10 -18.56
C ASP A 58 14.91 6.50 -19.93
N PRO A 59 15.73 6.65 -21.00
CA PRO A 59 15.22 6.98 -22.34
C PRO A 59 14.23 5.96 -22.89
N GLU A 60 14.29 4.70 -22.44
CA GLU A 60 13.37 3.62 -22.77
C GLU A 60 12.07 3.64 -21.94
N GLY A 61 11.95 4.54 -20.96
CA GLY A 61 10.77 4.76 -20.14
C GLY A 61 10.62 3.87 -18.91
N LYS A 62 11.67 3.13 -18.49
CA LYS A 62 11.74 2.39 -17.22
C LYS A 62 11.98 3.35 -16.06
N LEU A 63 11.43 3.04 -14.88
CA LEU A 63 11.57 3.87 -13.68
C LEU A 63 12.97 3.73 -13.07
N LEU A 64 13.74 4.82 -13.00
CA LEU A 64 15.07 4.82 -12.38
C LEU A 64 15.01 5.13 -10.88
N ASP A 65 14.22 6.13 -10.49
CA ASP A 65 13.98 6.46 -9.09
C ASP A 65 12.66 7.21 -8.89
N TRP A 66 12.20 7.21 -7.65
CA TRP A 66 11.24 8.19 -7.15
C TRP A 66 11.71 8.77 -5.82
N GLU A 67 11.33 10.02 -5.56
CA GLU A 67 11.69 10.74 -4.34
C GLU A 67 10.49 11.52 -3.80
N PHE A 68 10.09 11.21 -2.56
CA PHE A 68 9.11 11.95 -1.77
C PHE A 68 9.83 12.87 -0.79
N ASN A 69 9.36 14.11 -0.67
CA ASN A 69 9.81 15.09 0.30
C ASN A 69 8.61 15.77 0.95
N LEU A 70 8.61 15.89 2.28
CA LEU A 70 7.77 16.89 2.96
C LEU A 70 8.33 18.29 2.66
N THR A 71 7.45 19.25 2.36
CA THR A 71 7.81 20.65 2.04
C THR A 71 8.60 21.33 3.19
N ASN A 72 8.41 20.89 4.43
CA ASN A 72 9.13 21.38 5.60
C ASN A 72 10.54 20.77 5.79
N GLY A 73 10.94 19.81 4.94
CA GLY A 73 12.22 19.12 4.99
C GLY A 73 12.41 18.13 6.15
N ASP A 74 11.37 17.82 6.93
CA ASP A 74 11.47 16.91 8.09
C ASP A 74 11.58 15.43 7.71
N GLN A 75 11.18 15.07 6.49
CA GLN A 75 11.26 13.71 5.98
C GLN A 75 11.49 13.68 4.46
N THR A 76 12.38 12.79 4.05
CA THR A 76 12.60 12.40 2.64
C THR A 76 12.55 10.88 2.55
N LEU A 77 11.93 10.36 1.49
CA LEU A 77 12.08 8.97 1.07
C LEU A 77 12.51 8.91 -0.40
N LYS A 78 13.52 8.10 -0.72
CA LYS A 78 13.99 7.89 -2.08
C LYS A 78 14.09 6.41 -2.38
N SER A 79 13.44 5.94 -3.44
CA SER A 79 13.61 4.59 -3.96
C SER A 79 14.37 4.63 -5.27
N THR A 80 15.42 3.82 -5.41
CA THR A 80 16.20 3.68 -6.65
C THR A 80 16.09 2.25 -7.20
N TYR A 81 16.22 2.10 -8.52
CA TYR A 81 16.03 0.86 -9.24
C TYR A 81 17.23 0.55 -10.14
N THR A 82 17.59 -0.72 -10.25
CA THR A 82 18.72 -1.20 -11.07
C THR A 82 18.31 -2.40 -11.89
N TYR A 83 18.80 -2.48 -13.12
CA TYR A 83 18.36 -3.44 -14.13
C TYR A 83 19.52 -4.25 -14.70
N ASP A 84 19.24 -5.44 -15.21
CA ASP A 84 20.16 -6.17 -16.08
C ASP A 84 20.10 -5.64 -17.53
N GLN A 85 20.99 -6.16 -18.38
CA GLN A 85 21.04 -5.84 -19.82
C GLN A 85 19.77 -6.20 -20.59
N ASN A 86 18.90 -7.06 -20.05
CA ASN A 86 17.65 -7.51 -20.67
C ASN A 86 16.41 -6.72 -20.17
N GLY A 87 16.61 -5.79 -19.22
CA GLY A 87 15.58 -4.95 -18.62
C GLY A 87 14.84 -5.57 -17.42
N TYR A 88 15.32 -6.67 -16.83
CA TYR A 88 14.79 -7.19 -15.57
C TYR A 88 15.35 -6.40 -14.39
N LEU A 89 14.50 -6.06 -13.42
CA LEU A 89 14.90 -5.34 -12.21
C LEU A 89 15.75 -6.26 -11.32
N THR A 90 17.03 -5.99 -11.14
CA THR A 90 17.94 -6.85 -10.34
C THR A 90 17.97 -6.45 -8.88
N ALA A 91 17.90 -5.15 -8.57
CA ALA A 91 17.78 -4.65 -7.21
C ALA A 91 17.04 -3.30 -7.12
N SER A 92 16.48 -3.01 -5.95
CA SER A 92 15.92 -1.71 -5.60
C SER A 92 16.30 -1.30 -4.18
N THR A 93 16.59 -0.03 -3.93
CA THR A 93 16.97 0.48 -2.61
C THR A 93 16.08 1.65 -2.19
N LEU A 94 15.35 1.49 -1.09
CA LEU A 94 14.62 2.55 -0.41
C LEU A 94 15.46 3.14 0.71
N VAL A 95 15.67 4.45 0.71
CA VAL A 95 16.26 5.20 1.82
C VAL A 95 15.22 6.15 2.39
N ARG A 96 14.95 6.05 3.70
CA ARG A 96 14.17 7.01 4.48
C ARG A 96 15.12 7.83 5.35
N THR A 97 14.94 9.15 5.34
CA THR A 97 15.68 10.08 6.21
C THR A 97 14.68 10.93 6.99
N ASP A 98 14.70 10.79 8.32
CA ASP A 98 13.89 11.57 9.25
C ASP A 98 14.79 12.66 9.88
N ARG A 99 14.54 13.92 9.51
CA ARG A 99 15.32 15.10 9.95
C ARG A 99 14.71 15.83 11.14
N TRP A 100 13.47 15.52 11.54
CA TRP A 100 12.84 16.16 12.70
C TRP A 100 13.64 15.97 14.01
N TYR A 101 14.41 14.87 14.14
CA TYR A 101 15.37 14.64 15.23
C TYR A 101 16.46 15.74 15.33
N VAL A 102 16.82 16.38 14.22
CA VAL A 102 17.81 17.49 14.23
C VAL A 102 17.27 18.71 14.98
N LYS A 103 15.94 18.92 14.95
CA LYS A 103 15.28 19.99 15.71
C LYS A 103 15.31 19.75 17.23
N SER A 104 15.56 18.51 17.68
CA SER A 104 15.80 18.15 19.08
C SER A 104 17.28 17.96 19.44
N GLY A 105 18.21 18.38 18.57
CA GLY A 105 19.65 18.30 18.80
C GLY A 105 20.27 16.92 18.58
N GLN A 106 19.53 15.99 17.98
CA GLN A 106 20.00 14.63 17.65
C GLN A 106 20.41 14.55 16.17
N PRO A 107 21.28 13.59 15.75
CA PRO A 107 21.53 13.36 14.34
C PRO A 107 20.24 12.93 13.61
N ALA A 108 20.17 13.21 12.30
CA ALA A 108 19.07 12.71 11.48
C ALA A 108 19.06 11.17 11.47
N ARG A 109 17.88 10.56 11.61
CA ARG A 109 17.73 9.10 11.57
C ARG A 109 17.60 8.67 10.12
N GLN A 110 18.41 7.70 9.70
CA GLN A 110 18.32 7.08 8.37
C GLN A 110 17.94 5.60 8.51
N MET A 111 17.14 5.10 7.57
CA MET A 111 16.87 3.67 7.39
C MET A 111 16.99 3.34 5.92
N THR A 112 17.77 2.31 5.59
CA THR A 112 17.90 1.77 4.23
C THR A 112 17.24 0.40 4.16
N THR A 113 16.50 0.12 3.10
CA THR A 113 15.99 -1.21 2.75
C THR A 113 16.38 -1.54 1.32
N THR A 114 17.16 -2.60 1.14
CA THR A 114 17.61 -3.08 -0.16
C THR A 114 16.85 -4.35 -0.51
N ARG A 115 16.39 -4.46 -1.75
CA ARG A 115 15.81 -5.68 -2.32
C ARG A 115 16.63 -6.16 -3.48
N THR A 116 16.84 -7.47 -3.57
CA THR A 116 17.42 -8.16 -4.73
C THR A 116 16.41 -9.15 -5.27
N TYR A 117 16.41 -9.36 -6.59
CA TYR A 117 15.39 -10.12 -7.30
C TYR A 117 16.04 -11.23 -8.13
N SER A 118 15.40 -12.40 -8.19
CA SER A 118 15.87 -13.59 -8.91
C SER A 118 14.84 -14.03 -9.94
N TYR A 119 15.31 -14.47 -11.11
CA TYR A 119 14.47 -14.80 -12.25
C TYR A 119 14.80 -16.19 -12.82
N SER A 120 13.80 -16.85 -13.37
CA SER A 120 13.95 -18.05 -14.20
C SER A 120 12.93 -18.00 -15.34
N ASN A 121 13.33 -18.39 -16.55
CA ASN A 121 12.47 -18.40 -17.74
C ASN A 121 11.70 -17.08 -17.98
N GLY A 122 12.36 -15.93 -17.70
CA GLY A 122 11.78 -14.59 -17.84
C GLY A 122 10.75 -14.20 -16.78
N ARG A 123 10.60 -14.97 -15.69
CA ARG A 123 9.66 -14.71 -14.59
C ARG A 123 10.41 -14.53 -13.27
N LEU A 124 9.91 -13.65 -12.42
CA LEU A 124 10.41 -13.40 -11.07
C LEU A 124 10.14 -14.63 -10.20
N THR A 125 11.16 -15.33 -9.73
CA THR A 125 11.04 -16.54 -8.91
C THR A 125 11.28 -16.29 -7.42
N GLY A 126 11.88 -15.15 -7.06
CA GLY A 126 11.99 -14.76 -5.66
C GLY A 126 12.67 -13.42 -5.44
N TYR A 127 12.67 -12.97 -4.18
CA TYR A 127 13.39 -11.79 -3.72
C TYR A 127 14.00 -11.99 -2.33
N VAL A 128 15.03 -11.19 -2.05
CA VAL A 128 15.52 -10.99 -0.69
C VAL A 128 15.47 -9.50 -0.39
N SER A 129 14.69 -9.11 0.62
CA SER A 129 14.60 -7.75 1.15
C SER A 129 15.33 -7.70 2.49
N GLU A 130 16.33 -6.84 2.63
CA GLU A 130 17.06 -6.62 3.87
C GLU A 130 17.01 -5.16 4.28
N SER A 131 16.77 -4.89 5.57
CA SER A 131 16.78 -3.55 6.14
C SER A 131 17.93 -3.35 7.12
N SER A 132 18.60 -2.20 7.02
CA SER A 132 19.60 -1.78 7.98
C SER A 132 18.91 -1.46 9.32
N PRO A 133 19.47 -1.85 10.47
CA PRO A 133 18.96 -1.40 11.77
C PRO A 133 19.01 0.13 11.87
N GLY A 134 17.84 0.76 11.99
CA GLY A 134 17.69 2.17 12.33
C GLY A 134 17.60 2.32 13.85
N SER A 135 16.44 2.77 14.37
CA SER A 135 16.03 2.45 15.75
C SER A 135 14.92 1.38 15.82
N SER A 136 14.74 0.65 14.72
CA SER A 136 13.98 -0.60 14.62
C SER A 136 14.97 -1.74 14.38
N PRO A 137 14.67 -3.00 14.75
CA PRO A 137 15.54 -4.13 14.43
C PRO A 137 15.69 -4.25 12.91
N GLY A 138 16.93 -4.50 12.46
CA GLY A 138 17.17 -4.95 11.10
C GLY A 138 16.40 -6.25 10.84
N ASN A 139 15.86 -6.39 9.64
CA ASN A 139 15.12 -7.58 9.24
C ASN A 139 15.51 -8.04 7.83
N LYS A 140 15.19 -9.30 7.55
CA LYS A 140 15.30 -9.97 6.26
C LYS A 140 13.97 -10.62 5.94
N ILE A 141 13.47 -10.38 4.74
CA ILE A 141 12.31 -11.07 4.17
C ILE A 141 12.81 -11.82 2.93
N THR A 142 12.55 -13.12 2.87
CA THR A 142 12.80 -13.94 1.69
C THR A 142 11.46 -14.33 1.08
N GLY A 143 11.25 -13.92 -0.17
CA GLY A 143 10.04 -14.22 -0.95
C GLY A 143 10.33 -15.20 -2.08
N THR A 144 9.40 -16.12 -2.35
CA THR A 144 9.44 -17.06 -3.48
C THR A 144 8.12 -17.04 -4.24
N PHE A 145 8.18 -17.22 -5.56
CA PHE A 145 7.00 -17.29 -6.45
C PHE A 145 6.98 -18.62 -7.20
N ASP A 146 5.86 -19.32 -7.09
CA ASP A 146 5.61 -20.58 -7.79
C ASP A 146 4.63 -20.37 -8.95
N TYR A 147 4.90 -21.02 -10.08
CA TYR A 147 4.10 -20.89 -11.30
C TYR A 147 3.63 -22.25 -11.80
N ASP A 148 2.48 -22.27 -12.46
CA ASP A 148 2.01 -23.45 -13.20
C ASP A 148 2.81 -23.64 -14.51
N PRO A 149 2.68 -24.79 -15.20
CA PRO A 149 3.36 -25.01 -16.49
C PRO A 149 2.99 -24.00 -17.59
N ASN A 150 1.85 -23.31 -17.48
CA ASN A 150 1.43 -22.26 -18.40
C ASN A 150 2.02 -20.88 -18.05
N GLY A 151 2.62 -20.73 -16.86
CA GLY A 151 3.17 -19.47 -16.36
C GLY A 151 2.21 -18.60 -15.56
N GLN A 152 1.06 -19.13 -15.12
CA GLN A 152 0.21 -18.44 -14.16
C GLN A 152 0.80 -18.55 -12.76
N LEU A 153 0.72 -17.47 -11.97
CA LEU A 153 1.16 -17.51 -10.58
C LEU A 153 0.24 -18.46 -9.79
N LEU A 154 0.84 -19.36 -9.02
CA LEU A 154 0.15 -20.27 -8.10
C LEU A 154 0.28 -19.79 -6.65
N SER A 155 1.47 -19.37 -6.25
CA SER A 155 1.72 -18.87 -4.90
C SER A 155 2.84 -17.84 -4.81
N GLU A 156 2.70 -16.89 -3.89
CA GLU A 156 3.82 -16.18 -3.28
C GLU A 156 3.97 -16.71 -1.84
N THR A 157 5.20 -16.94 -1.38
CA THR A 157 5.48 -17.18 0.04
C THR A 157 6.57 -16.25 0.52
N ALA A 158 6.32 -15.51 1.60
CA ALA A 158 7.29 -14.65 2.26
C ALA A 158 7.60 -15.17 3.67
N THR A 159 8.88 -15.23 4.02
CA THR A 159 9.37 -15.61 5.37
C THR A 159 10.15 -14.46 5.98
N PHE A 160 9.79 -14.07 7.21
CA PHE A 160 10.41 -12.97 7.94
C PHE A 160 11.46 -13.48 8.94
N ARG A 161 12.59 -12.77 9.03
CA ARG A 161 13.66 -12.95 10.03
C ARG A 161 14.16 -11.62 10.58
N TYR A 162 14.59 -11.60 11.83
CA TYR A 162 15.46 -10.54 12.33
C TYR A 162 16.92 -10.76 11.89
N THR A 163 17.61 -9.67 11.53
CA THR A 163 19.07 -9.66 11.25
C THR A 163 19.89 -9.03 12.39
N SER A 164 19.21 -8.51 13.42
CA SER A 164 19.77 -7.99 14.66
C SER A 164 18.87 -8.39 15.83
N ASP A 165 19.41 -8.60 17.04
CA ASP A 165 18.60 -8.97 18.22
C ASP A 165 17.45 -7.95 18.45
N PRO A 166 16.17 -8.36 18.34
CA PRO A 166 15.04 -7.46 18.49
C PRO A 166 14.94 -6.86 19.90
N LYS A 167 15.57 -7.45 20.93
CA LYS A 167 15.62 -6.90 22.30
C LYS A 167 16.50 -5.65 22.41
N LEU A 168 17.38 -5.41 21.44
CA LEU A 168 18.25 -4.22 21.40
C LEU A 168 17.54 -3.00 20.78
N SER A 169 16.32 -3.17 20.27
CA SER A 169 15.48 -2.09 19.74
C SER A 169 14.36 -1.72 20.71
N PRO A 170 14.08 -0.41 20.92
CA PRO A 170 12.89 0.03 21.63
C PRO A 170 11.60 -0.11 20.79
N GLU A 171 11.71 -0.22 19.46
CA GLU A 171 10.58 -0.40 18.54
C GLU A 171 10.32 -1.89 18.31
N ASN A 172 9.10 -2.35 18.62
CA ASN A 172 8.63 -3.70 18.34
C ASN A 172 7.93 -3.73 16.97
N ASN A 173 8.50 -4.44 16.00
CA ASN A 173 8.02 -4.47 14.61
C ASN A 173 6.70 -5.22 14.41
N GLY A 174 6.11 -5.84 15.44
CA GLY A 174 4.81 -6.54 15.36
C GLY A 174 4.83 -7.89 14.61
N LEU A 175 5.82 -8.11 13.75
CA LEU A 175 6.14 -9.41 13.16
C LEU A 175 7.02 -10.24 14.12
N ILE A 176 6.79 -11.55 14.11
CA ILE A 176 7.50 -12.53 14.94
C ILE A 176 8.59 -13.20 14.09
N ASP A 177 9.73 -13.52 14.70
CA ASP A 177 10.84 -14.18 14.01
C ASP A 177 10.44 -15.56 13.47
N GLY A 178 10.79 -15.83 12.22
CA GLY A 178 10.37 -17.04 11.53
C GLY A 178 8.88 -17.09 11.18
N SER A 179 8.15 -15.97 11.24
CA SER A 179 6.80 -15.92 10.69
C SER A 179 6.80 -16.07 9.17
N GLN A 180 5.71 -16.65 8.65
CA GLN A 180 5.53 -16.96 7.24
C GLN A 180 4.14 -16.50 6.78
N GLN A 181 4.08 -15.96 5.57
CA GLN A 181 2.87 -15.59 4.86
C GLN A 181 2.86 -16.31 3.51
N THR A 182 1.73 -16.91 3.14
CA THR A 182 1.56 -17.52 1.81
C THR A 182 0.25 -17.04 1.19
N TRP A 183 0.37 -16.47 -0.01
CA TRP A 183 -0.72 -16.04 -0.87
C TRP A 183 -0.91 -17.09 -1.96
N THR A 184 -2.13 -17.61 -2.13
CA THR A 184 -2.44 -18.62 -3.16
C THR A 184 -3.36 -18.03 -4.21
N TYR A 185 -3.06 -18.29 -5.48
CA TYR A 185 -3.71 -17.69 -6.63
C TYR A 185 -4.35 -18.73 -7.55
N ARG A 186 -5.38 -18.29 -8.27
CA ARG A 186 -5.99 -19.02 -9.39
C ARG A 186 -6.36 -18.00 -10.46
N GLN A 187 -5.95 -18.22 -11.70
CA GLN A 187 -6.25 -17.28 -12.81
C GLN A 187 -5.86 -15.83 -12.49
N ASN A 188 -4.70 -15.65 -11.83
CA ASN A 188 -4.16 -14.36 -11.36
C ASN A 188 -5.04 -13.59 -10.35
N GLN A 189 -6.00 -14.26 -9.72
CA GLN A 189 -6.78 -13.77 -8.58
C GLN A 189 -6.32 -14.46 -7.30
N LEU A 190 -6.19 -13.73 -6.19
CA LEU A 190 -5.98 -14.35 -4.89
C LEU A 190 -7.22 -15.19 -4.53
N VAL A 191 -7.02 -16.41 -4.06
CA VAL A 191 -8.11 -17.31 -3.61
C VAL A 191 -7.92 -17.77 -2.17
N ASP A 192 -6.72 -17.67 -1.61
CA ASP A 192 -6.45 -17.95 -0.21
C ASP A 192 -5.25 -17.14 0.29
N TYR A 193 -5.22 -16.85 1.59
CA TYR A 193 -4.08 -16.27 2.28
C TYR A 193 -3.93 -16.94 3.64
N THR A 194 -2.71 -17.38 3.91
CA THR A 194 -2.36 -18.02 5.17
C THR A 194 -1.25 -17.28 5.89
N TYR A 195 -1.32 -17.32 7.22
CA TYR A 195 -0.30 -16.78 8.11
C TYR A 195 0.10 -17.82 9.16
N ARG A 196 1.42 -18.02 9.28
CA ARG A 196 2.05 -18.78 10.36
C ARG A 196 2.84 -17.81 11.25
N PRO A 197 2.55 -17.72 12.56
CA PRO A 197 3.20 -16.73 13.43
C PRO A 197 4.66 -17.06 13.76
N SER A 198 5.13 -18.29 13.57
CA SER A 198 6.52 -18.73 13.76
C SER A 198 6.73 -20.06 13.04
N GLU A 199 7.97 -20.55 12.92
CA GLU A 199 8.26 -21.86 12.29
C GLU A 199 7.39 -23.00 12.85
N SER A 200 7.27 -23.03 14.19
CA SER A 200 6.50 -24.00 14.98
C SER A 200 5.02 -23.62 15.18
N GLY A 201 4.59 -22.46 14.69
CA GLY A 201 3.22 -21.99 14.81
C GLY A 201 2.26 -22.77 13.92
N ALA A 202 0.99 -22.85 14.33
CA ALA A 202 -0.07 -23.34 13.46
C ALA A 202 -0.32 -22.37 12.30
N MET A 203 -0.66 -22.90 11.12
CA MET A 203 -1.11 -22.10 10.00
C MET A 203 -2.54 -21.60 10.26
N THR A 204 -2.84 -20.36 9.89
CA THR A 204 -4.15 -19.72 10.06
C THR A 204 -4.61 -19.09 8.75
N HIS A 205 -5.92 -19.07 8.49
CA HIS A 205 -6.53 -18.38 7.35
C HIS A 205 -7.28 -17.13 7.87
N PRO A 206 -6.63 -15.98 8.04
CA PRO A 206 -7.28 -14.82 8.65
C PRO A 206 -8.32 -14.15 7.76
N TYR A 207 -8.40 -14.51 6.47
CA TYR A 207 -9.30 -13.92 5.49
C TYR A 207 -10.17 -14.99 4.80
N THR A 208 -11.42 -14.65 4.51
CA THR A 208 -12.27 -15.38 3.56
C THR A 208 -12.23 -14.64 2.23
N ILE A 209 -11.82 -15.33 1.17
CA ILE A 209 -11.59 -14.74 -0.15
C ILE A 209 -12.49 -15.44 -1.18
N VAL A 210 -13.18 -14.64 -2.00
CA VAL A 210 -14.08 -15.11 -3.06
C VAL A 210 -13.81 -14.29 -4.32
N ASP A 211 -13.59 -14.94 -5.46
CA ASP A 211 -13.38 -14.31 -6.77
C ASP A 211 -12.33 -13.16 -6.80
N GLY A 212 -11.21 -13.36 -6.08
CA GLY A 212 -10.16 -12.36 -5.96
C GLY A 212 -10.41 -11.26 -4.94
N ARG A 213 -11.43 -11.37 -4.08
CA ARG A 213 -11.87 -10.31 -3.16
C ARG A 213 -11.91 -10.78 -1.72
N ILE A 214 -11.38 -9.99 -0.78
CA ILE A 214 -11.63 -10.24 0.65
C ILE A 214 -13.12 -9.98 0.92
N THR A 215 -13.81 -11.00 1.42
CA THR A 215 -15.22 -10.92 1.84
C THR A 215 -15.35 -10.81 3.35
N GLN A 216 -14.43 -11.42 4.12
CA GLN A 216 -14.38 -11.35 5.58
C GLN A 216 -12.93 -11.42 6.11
N ILE A 217 -12.70 -10.90 7.31
CA ILE A 217 -11.51 -11.11 8.14
C ILE A 217 -11.96 -11.79 9.44
N ASN A 218 -11.53 -13.04 9.69
CA ASN A 218 -11.85 -13.83 10.89
C ASN A 218 -13.22 -13.48 11.54
N ALA A 219 -14.28 -13.64 10.73
CA ALA A 219 -15.71 -13.55 11.03
C ALA A 219 -16.39 -12.18 11.25
N LYS A 220 -15.74 -11.00 11.29
CA LYS A 220 -16.42 -9.74 11.71
C LYS A 220 -16.20 -8.41 10.94
N PRO A 221 -15.70 -8.40 9.69
CA PRO A 221 -16.02 -7.33 8.74
C PRO A 221 -16.67 -7.86 7.46
N ALA A 222 -17.34 -6.97 6.72
CA ALA A 222 -17.97 -7.27 5.44
C ALA A 222 -17.61 -6.21 4.40
N TYR A 223 -17.46 -6.62 3.13
CA TYR A 223 -16.99 -5.77 2.03
C TYR A 223 -17.95 -5.86 0.84
N GLU A 224 -18.29 -4.71 0.25
CA GLU A 224 -19.13 -4.63 -0.96
C GLU A 224 -18.34 -3.96 -2.10
N TYR A 225 -18.53 -4.45 -3.32
CA TYR A 225 -17.76 -4.06 -4.50
C TYR A 225 -18.69 -3.72 -5.66
N ASP A 226 -18.27 -2.80 -6.55
CA ASP A 226 -19.02 -2.48 -7.76
C ASP A 226 -18.81 -3.52 -8.90
N SER A 227 -19.48 -3.27 -10.04
CA SER A 227 -19.38 -4.12 -11.25
C SER A 227 -17.99 -4.09 -11.90
N GLN A 228 -17.15 -3.09 -11.60
CA GLN A 228 -15.74 -3.02 -12.02
C GLN A 228 -14.81 -3.68 -10.98
N GLY A 229 -15.35 -4.16 -9.85
CA GLY A 229 -14.59 -4.81 -8.78
C GLY A 229 -13.87 -3.86 -7.83
N ARG A 230 -14.21 -2.57 -7.83
CA ARG A 230 -13.67 -1.59 -6.89
C ARG A 230 -14.45 -1.65 -5.58
N LEU A 231 -13.77 -1.43 -4.45
CA LEU A 231 -14.38 -1.52 -3.12
C LEU A 231 -15.25 -0.28 -2.84
N VAL A 232 -16.56 -0.45 -2.82
CA VAL A 232 -17.51 0.64 -2.55
C VAL A 232 -17.92 0.74 -1.09
N LYS A 233 -17.70 -0.31 -0.29
CA LYS A 233 -18.02 -0.30 1.14
C LYS A 233 -17.16 -1.25 1.96
N ALA A 234 -16.72 -0.80 3.12
CA ALA A 234 -16.09 -1.64 4.14
C ALA A 234 -16.85 -1.48 5.46
N ILE A 235 -17.22 -2.58 6.11
CA ILE A 235 -17.99 -2.61 7.35
C ILE A 235 -17.17 -3.35 8.41
N VAL A 236 -17.12 -2.82 9.63
CA VAL A 236 -16.43 -3.40 10.79
C VAL A 236 -17.42 -3.60 11.93
N TYR A 237 -17.48 -4.83 12.45
CA TYR A 237 -18.26 -5.18 13.64
C TYR A 237 -17.34 -5.41 14.85
N GLN A 238 -17.76 -4.96 16.02
CA GLN A 238 -17.12 -5.23 17.30
C GLN A 238 -18.13 -5.95 18.19
N GLN A 239 -17.81 -7.18 18.60
CA GLN A 239 -18.68 -8.01 19.46
C GLN A 239 -20.12 -8.12 18.90
N ASP A 240 -20.25 -8.42 17.59
CA ASP A 240 -21.51 -8.51 16.82
C ASP A 240 -22.27 -7.20 16.59
N ASN A 241 -21.87 -6.10 17.23
CA ASN A 241 -22.43 -4.78 16.99
C ASN A 241 -21.69 -4.07 15.84
N LEU A 242 -22.42 -3.31 15.03
CA LEU A 242 -21.83 -2.44 14.01
C LEU A 242 -20.96 -1.37 14.70
N ASN A 243 -19.65 -1.40 14.49
CA ASN A 243 -18.72 -0.44 15.06
C ASN A 243 -18.45 0.72 14.11
N SER A 244 -18.20 0.42 12.83
CA SER A 244 -17.89 1.45 11.84
C SER A 244 -18.10 0.95 10.42
N TYR A 245 -18.27 1.87 9.47
CA TYR A 245 -18.22 1.56 8.05
C TYR A 245 -17.78 2.76 7.23
N ALA A 246 -17.22 2.49 6.05
CA ALA A 246 -16.90 3.48 5.03
C ALA A 246 -17.67 3.19 3.74
N ILE A 247 -18.04 4.24 3.01
CA ILE A 247 -18.59 4.18 1.65
C ILE A 247 -17.68 4.99 0.73
N THR A 248 -17.32 4.44 -0.43
CA THR A 248 -16.52 5.08 -1.46
C THR A 248 -17.29 5.11 -2.78
N GLU A 249 -17.37 6.29 -3.39
CA GLU A 249 -17.77 6.45 -4.79
C GLU A 249 -16.56 6.80 -5.65
N TYR A 250 -16.56 6.33 -6.89
CA TYR A 250 -15.48 6.54 -7.85
C TYR A 250 -15.97 7.30 -9.09
N ASP A 251 -15.05 8.02 -9.70
CA ASP A 251 -15.18 8.73 -10.97
C ASP A 251 -14.79 7.81 -12.15
N GLN A 252 -14.90 8.32 -13.39
CA GLN A 252 -14.54 7.61 -14.63
C GLN A 252 -13.16 8.04 -15.19
N GLY A 253 -12.34 8.71 -14.39
CA GLY A 253 -10.96 9.08 -14.75
C GLY A 253 -9.96 7.95 -14.55
N LYS A 254 -8.77 8.11 -15.14
CA LYS A 254 -7.59 7.27 -14.92
C LYS A 254 -6.71 7.85 -13.82
N ALA A 255 -6.22 7.01 -12.92
CA ALA A 255 -5.33 7.47 -11.85
C ALA A 255 -3.88 7.59 -12.35
N TRP A 256 -3.13 8.50 -11.75
CA TRP A 256 -1.72 8.74 -12.09
C TRP A 256 -0.85 7.48 -12.01
N ARG A 257 -1.19 6.53 -11.11
CA ARG A 257 -0.46 5.26 -10.89
C ARG A 257 -0.41 4.37 -12.14
N GLU A 258 -1.39 4.47 -13.04
CA GLU A 258 -1.41 3.73 -14.32
C GLU A 258 -0.27 4.13 -15.26
N THR A 259 0.34 5.30 -15.04
CA THR A 259 1.46 5.79 -15.85
C THR A 259 2.82 5.29 -15.36
N VAL A 260 2.88 4.63 -14.19
CA VAL A 260 4.12 4.06 -13.64
C VAL A 260 4.41 2.71 -14.30
N PRO A 261 5.65 2.44 -14.76
CA PRO A 261 5.98 1.20 -15.46
C PRO A 261 5.96 -0.03 -14.56
N ALA A 262 5.35 -1.10 -15.08
CA ALA A 262 5.50 -2.43 -14.54
C ALA A 262 6.93 -2.93 -14.76
N PHE A 263 7.50 -3.62 -13.78
CA PHE A 263 8.81 -4.24 -13.91
C PHE A 263 8.73 -5.54 -14.72
N LYS A 264 9.65 -5.71 -15.67
CA LYS A 264 9.71 -6.91 -16.52
C LYS A 264 9.83 -8.19 -15.68
N GLY A 265 9.05 -9.21 -16.02
CA GLY A 265 9.06 -10.52 -15.37
C GLY A 265 8.31 -10.62 -14.04
N PHE A 266 7.79 -9.51 -13.48
CA PHE A 266 6.93 -9.57 -12.29
C PHE A 266 5.55 -10.17 -12.64
N PRO A 267 4.91 -10.91 -11.71
CA PRO A 267 3.56 -11.43 -11.94
C PRO A 267 2.52 -10.30 -11.96
N THR A 268 1.58 -10.37 -12.90
CA THR A 268 0.38 -9.50 -12.91
C THR A 268 -0.69 -10.12 -12.02
N ILE A 269 -1.09 -9.46 -10.94
CA ILE A 269 -2.04 -9.97 -9.93
C ILE A 269 -3.20 -9.00 -9.73
N LYS A 270 -4.46 -9.47 -9.83
CA LYS A 270 -5.60 -8.60 -9.50
C LYS A 270 -5.53 -8.18 -8.03
N SER A 271 -5.61 -6.87 -7.77
CA SER A 271 -5.65 -6.31 -6.42
C SER A 271 -6.85 -6.86 -5.64
N VAL A 272 -6.63 -7.29 -4.41
CA VAL A 272 -7.57 -8.16 -3.67
C VAL A 272 -8.67 -7.38 -2.93
N THR A 273 -8.54 -6.06 -2.86
CA THR A 273 -9.24 -5.26 -1.83
C THR A 273 -9.73 -3.90 -2.31
N GLY A 274 -9.30 -3.38 -3.47
CA GLY A 274 -9.47 -1.94 -3.77
C GLY A 274 -8.80 -1.02 -2.72
N LEU A 275 -7.94 -1.59 -1.88
CA LEU A 275 -7.16 -0.96 -0.82
C LEU A 275 -5.79 -1.64 -0.88
N GLU A 276 -4.94 -1.18 -1.80
CA GLU A 276 -3.65 -1.79 -2.06
C GLU A 276 -2.82 -1.65 -0.82
N THR A 277 -2.53 -2.80 -0.23
CA THR A 277 -1.63 -2.90 0.89
C THR A 277 -0.27 -2.37 0.43
N ASN A 278 0.09 -1.21 0.98
CA ASN A 278 1.37 -1.07 1.66
C ASN A 278 2.67 -1.02 0.82
N LEU A 279 2.68 -0.71 -0.49
CA LEU A 279 3.79 0.12 -1.01
C LEU A 279 3.64 1.57 -0.50
N ASP A 280 2.40 1.94 -0.13
CA ASP A 280 2.00 3.26 0.36
C ASP A 280 2.20 3.50 1.87
N VAL A 281 2.87 2.64 2.66
CA VAL A 281 3.11 2.95 4.10
C VAL A 281 3.96 4.23 4.27
N ALA A 282 4.74 4.58 3.25
CA ALA A 282 5.49 5.84 3.18
C ALA A 282 4.65 7.06 2.77
N ILE A 283 3.50 6.86 2.13
CA ILE A 283 2.56 7.90 1.65
C ILE A 283 1.18 7.68 2.32
N GLY A 284 1.23 7.11 3.54
CA GLY A 284 0.13 6.34 4.10
C GLY A 284 -0.77 7.17 4.99
N PHE A 285 -1.64 8.00 4.42
CA PHE A 285 -2.83 8.49 5.12
C PHE A 285 -4.08 8.76 4.26
N LEU A 286 -4.02 8.63 2.93
CA LEU A 286 -5.20 8.70 2.04
C LEU A 286 -5.23 7.45 1.13
N GLY A 287 -5.86 6.39 1.65
CA GLY A 287 -5.93 5.11 0.95
C GLY A 287 -6.88 5.14 -0.25
N PHE A 288 -6.33 4.92 -1.45
CA PHE A 288 -7.08 4.49 -2.63
C PHE A 288 -6.27 3.39 -3.32
N GLY A 289 -6.72 2.15 -3.14
CA GLY A 289 -6.17 0.98 -3.80
C GLY A 289 -6.84 0.70 -5.14
N ALA A 290 -6.10 0.00 -6.00
CA ALA A 290 -6.26 0.07 -7.44
C ALA A 290 -6.10 1.52 -7.96
N PRO A 291 -5.63 1.71 -9.21
CA PRO A 291 -5.66 3.01 -9.84
C PRO A 291 -7.10 3.47 -10.04
N THR A 292 -7.63 4.16 -9.04
CA THR A 292 -9.01 4.62 -8.99
C THR A 292 -9.03 6.11 -8.71
N VAL A 293 -9.97 6.80 -9.34
CA VAL A 293 -10.18 8.24 -9.13
C VAL A 293 -11.36 8.38 -8.18
N PRO A 294 -11.16 8.78 -6.92
CA PRO A 294 -12.26 8.92 -5.98
C PRO A 294 -13.16 10.10 -6.36
N LYS A 295 -14.45 9.94 -6.11
CA LYS A 295 -15.48 10.97 -6.25
C LYS A 295 -15.99 11.40 -4.87
N SER A 296 -16.21 10.43 -3.97
CA SER A 296 -16.47 10.70 -2.56
C SER A 296 -16.01 9.57 -1.66
N TYR A 297 -15.72 9.89 -0.40
CA TYR A 297 -15.46 8.95 0.68
C TYR A 297 -16.22 9.42 1.92
N THR A 298 -17.01 8.56 2.55
CA THR A 298 -17.77 8.89 3.76
C THR A 298 -17.53 7.83 4.83
N TYR A 299 -17.15 8.25 6.03
CA TYR A 299 -16.85 7.39 7.16
C TYR A 299 -17.86 7.59 8.30
N PHE A 300 -18.31 6.46 8.83
CA PHE A 300 -19.27 6.36 9.91
C PHE A 300 -18.68 5.49 11.03
N ALA A 301 -18.89 5.88 12.28
CA ALA A 301 -18.50 5.06 13.43
C ALA A 301 -19.44 5.26 14.60
N ASP A 302 -19.51 4.24 15.45
CA ASP A 302 -20.14 4.31 16.76
C ASP A 302 -19.46 5.38 17.61
N TYR A 303 -20.25 6.33 18.10
CA TYR A 303 -19.81 7.45 18.91
C TYR A 303 -20.53 7.40 20.27
N PRO A 304 -19.81 7.47 21.40
CA PRO A 304 -20.39 7.23 22.73
C PRO A 304 -21.62 8.08 23.03
N GLY A 305 -22.77 7.43 23.21
CA GLY A 305 -24.06 8.11 23.49
C GLY A 305 -24.87 8.52 22.25
N HIS A 306 -24.31 8.41 21.04
CA HIS A 306 -24.97 8.80 19.79
C HIS A 306 -25.18 7.64 18.81
N GLY A 307 -24.54 6.49 19.05
CA GLY A 307 -24.57 5.36 18.12
C GLY A 307 -23.73 5.63 16.88
N VAL A 308 -23.98 4.89 15.79
CA VAL A 308 -23.23 5.03 14.54
C VAL A 308 -23.62 6.32 13.81
N VAL A 309 -22.69 7.27 13.76
CA VAL A 309 -22.86 8.60 13.15
C VAL A 309 -21.82 8.83 12.04
N GLN A 310 -22.13 9.73 11.11
CA GLN A 310 -21.16 10.18 10.11
C GLN A 310 -20.09 11.05 10.80
N LEU A 311 -18.83 10.61 10.81
CA LEU A 311 -17.73 11.36 11.40
C LEU A 311 -16.93 12.18 10.39
N THR A 312 -16.83 11.69 9.15
CA THR A 312 -16.05 12.37 8.10
C THR A 312 -16.66 12.16 6.74
N LYS A 313 -16.65 13.21 5.91
CA LYS A 313 -16.95 13.13 4.48
C LYS A 313 -15.88 13.87 3.69
N HIS A 314 -15.40 13.25 2.62
CA HIS A 314 -14.58 13.87 1.60
C HIS A 314 -15.33 13.86 0.27
N THR A 315 -15.33 14.99 -0.42
CA THR A 315 -15.75 15.09 -1.83
C THR A 315 -14.56 15.52 -2.68
N TYR A 316 -14.43 14.91 -3.86
CA TYR A 316 -13.28 15.12 -4.75
C TYR A 316 -13.76 15.72 -6.06
N VAL A 317 -13.15 16.84 -6.46
CA VAL A 317 -13.33 17.44 -7.78
C VAL A 317 -12.06 17.18 -8.59
N ASN A 318 -12.16 16.31 -9.58
CA ASN A 318 -11.05 15.89 -10.42
C ASN A 318 -11.04 16.67 -11.74
N GLN A 319 -9.86 17.04 -12.21
CA GLN A 319 -9.61 17.57 -13.55
C GLN A 319 -8.77 16.55 -14.31
N LEU A 320 -9.15 16.26 -15.56
CA LEU A 320 -8.50 15.26 -16.41
C LEU A 320 -7.80 15.92 -17.61
N ASN A 321 -6.75 15.28 -18.14
CA ASN A 321 -6.18 15.63 -19.45
C ASN A 321 -6.95 14.98 -20.62
N SER A 322 -6.52 15.24 -21.86
CA SER A 322 -7.06 14.66 -23.11
C SER A 322 -7.11 13.14 -23.11
N GLN A 323 -6.17 12.48 -22.42
CA GLN A 323 -6.06 11.03 -22.33
C GLN A 323 -6.86 10.42 -21.14
N GLY A 324 -7.53 11.25 -20.33
CA GLY A 324 -8.35 10.85 -19.20
C GLY A 324 -7.62 10.72 -17.86
N PHE A 325 -6.33 11.06 -17.76
CA PHE A 325 -5.57 11.02 -16.51
C PHE A 325 -5.83 12.26 -15.65
N VAL A 326 -5.94 12.07 -14.33
CA VAL A 326 -6.12 13.18 -13.38
C VAL A 326 -4.90 14.10 -13.36
N THR A 327 -5.08 15.37 -13.71
CA THR A 327 -4.06 16.43 -13.60
C THR A 327 -4.19 17.25 -12.32
N GLN A 328 -5.37 17.27 -11.71
CA GLN A 328 -5.62 17.94 -10.44
C GLN A 328 -6.77 17.27 -9.69
N THR A 329 -6.64 17.15 -8.37
CA THR A 329 -7.75 16.80 -7.47
C THR A 329 -7.87 17.87 -6.40
N THR A 330 -9.06 18.43 -6.22
CA THR A 330 -9.41 19.22 -5.04
C THR A 330 -10.26 18.35 -4.13
N ALA A 331 -9.72 17.95 -2.98
CA ALA A 331 -10.46 17.26 -1.93
C ALA A 331 -11.01 18.29 -0.94
N ILE A 332 -12.30 18.23 -0.64
CA ILE A 332 -12.93 19.01 0.43
C ILE A 332 -13.31 18.03 1.52
N GLY A 333 -12.66 18.15 2.67
CA GLY A 333 -12.96 17.37 3.86
C GLY A 333 -14.00 18.08 4.73
N THR A 334 -14.81 17.31 5.43
CA THR A 334 -15.70 17.79 6.48
C THR A 334 -15.73 16.76 7.60
N SER A 335 -15.33 17.17 8.81
CA SER A 335 -15.43 16.36 10.02
C SER A 335 -16.62 16.82 10.86
N THR A 336 -17.46 15.87 11.26
CA THR A 336 -18.71 16.09 12.00
C THR A 336 -18.71 15.22 13.25
N TYR A 337 -18.30 15.78 14.39
CA TYR A 337 -18.40 15.12 15.70
C TYR A 337 -19.67 15.63 16.42
N PRO A 338 -20.48 14.76 17.05
CA PRO A 338 -21.76 15.17 17.63
C PRO A 338 -21.69 16.35 18.62
N ASP A 339 -20.62 16.43 19.42
CA ASP A 339 -20.43 17.45 20.46
C ASP A 339 -19.53 18.62 20.03
N ALA A 340 -19.22 18.77 18.74
CA ALA A 340 -18.35 19.84 18.24
C ALA A 340 -18.90 20.52 16.96
N PRO A 341 -18.61 21.81 16.74
CA PRO A 341 -18.89 22.46 15.46
C PRO A 341 -18.20 21.71 14.30
N PRO A 342 -18.87 21.53 13.15
CA PRO A 342 -18.25 20.92 11.98
C PRO A 342 -16.98 21.66 11.55
N GLN A 343 -15.94 20.90 11.25
CA GLN A 343 -14.68 21.42 10.71
C GLN A 343 -14.57 21.06 9.23
N SER A 344 -14.04 21.95 8.40
CA SER A 344 -13.79 21.68 6.99
C SER A 344 -12.40 22.17 6.59
N ASP A 345 -11.75 21.37 5.76
CA ASP A 345 -10.45 21.59 5.18
C ASP A 345 -10.52 21.38 3.66
N THR A 346 -9.51 21.86 2.95
CA THR A 346 -9.42 21.69 1.50
C THR A 346 -7.99 21.40 1.11
N LEU A 347 -7.76 20.23 0.53
CA LEU A 347 -6.47 19.80 0.03
C LEU A 347 -6.47 19.85 -1.50
N LYS A 348 -5.54 20.63 -2.06
CA LYS A 348 -5.29 20.67 -3.49
C LYS A 348 -4.09 19.78 -3.83
N THR A 349 -4.32 18.84 -4.73
CA THR A 349 -3.30 17.96 -5.31
C THR A 349 -3.13 18.26 -6.79
N VAL A 350 -1.89 18.34 -7.25
CA VAL A 350 -1.54 18.55 -8.67
C VAL A 350 -0.66 17.39 -9.14
N PHE A 351 -0.90 16.94 -10.39
CA PHE A 351 -0.14 15.89 -11.06
C PHE A 351 0.40 16.44 -12.38
N THR A 352 1.70 16.30 -12.63
CA THR A 352 2.33 16.69 -13.92
C THR A 352 2.89 15.48 -14.63
N TYR A 353 2.79 15.46 -15.95
CA TYR A 353 3.17 14.29 -16.76
C TYR A 353 3.95 14.68 -18.01
N THR A 354 4.78 13.76 -18.49
CA THR A 354 5.42 13.81 -19.82
C THR A 354 4.70 12.91 -20.81
N ASN A 355 4.72 13.29 -22.10
CA ASN A 355 4.26 12.48 -23.23
C ASN A 355 2.77 12.07 -23.21
N CYS A 356 1.90 12.90 -22.61
CA CYS A 356 0.45 12.68 -22.50
C CYS A 356 -0.37 13.61 -23.41
N ASN A 357 0.01 13.73 -24.68
CA ASN A 357 -0.69 14.55 -25.67
C ASN A 357 -1.87 13.79 -26.28
#